data_AF-A0A1T2KZM8-F1
#
_entry.id   AF-A0A1T2KZM8-F1
#
_cell.length_a   1.000
_cell.length_b   1.000
_cell.length_c   1.000
_cell.angle_alpha   90.00
_cell.angle_beta   90.00
_cell.angle_gamma   90.00
#
_symmetry.space_group_name_H-M   'P 1'
#
loop_
_entity.id
_entity.type
_entity.pdbx_description
1 polymer ?
#
loop_
_entity_poly.entity_id
_entity_poly.type
_entity_poly.pdbx_seq_one_letter_code
_entity_poly.pdbx_strand_id
1 'polypeptide(L)'
;MTQIRFDHPTWIPENCTACGDCYTLCPDSAIPGLVNSMSEVFETTIGRIEKNGRITKHLRRAVRSVEKKLRELIVDEAEEAKVNELLAEAINDTLTETEGEEKNELATEFDWFEESLGDFKFAITKPYYSNREKRDKNSGGLFSITINPYTCKGCMECVTVCDDNALFAERQTNDTVERLRTDWEYWLDLPTTSKEFSRIDDLDEKIGALETLLLDKHNYNSMDCGDGACLGCGEKTALHIFVGTVTALMQQRVVGHVNKLEDLIQKLDNHIRVKLAETVNLSDGDAVNQVVAETEGKDLTLSRLSAGLDEGTASTPLDREWLTWAMGLLDQLKDLRWKYVEGITGKGRSELGIVNATGCTSVWGATFPYNPYPFPWTSHLF
;
A
#
# COMPACT_ATOMS: atom_id res chain seq x y z
N MET A 1 5.97 20.98 -11.14
CA MET A 1 5.07 22.13 -11.40
C MET A 1 5.39 23.39 -10.59
N THR A 2 6.29 23.32 -9.61
CA THR A 2 6.75 24.47 -8.80
C THR A 2 7.15 25.72 -9.58
N GLN A 3 7.77 25.59 -10.76
CA GLN A 3 8.29 26.71 -11.54
C GLN A 3 7.20 27.59 -12.17
N ILE A 4 5.96 27.11 -12.29
CA ILE A 4 4.86 27.84 -12.94
C ILE A 4 3.78 28.29 -11.96
N ARG A 5 3.85 27.85 -10.70
CA ARG A 5 2.85 28.08 -9.66
C ARG A 5 3.16 29.36 -8.89
N PHE A 6 2.16 30.22 -8.68
CA PHE A 6 2.30 31.41 -7.85
C PHE A 6 1.97 31.14 -6.39
N ASP A 7 0.85 30.46 -6.13
CA ASP A 7 0.35 30.18 -4.79
C ASP A 7 0.14 28.68 -4.61
N HIS A 8 0.26 28.20 -3.37
CA HIS A 8 -0.01 26.82 -3.01
C HIS A 8 -0.98 26.74 -1.84
N PRO A 9 -1.76 25.65 -1.72
CA PRO A 9 -2.52 25.42 -0.50
C PRO A 9 -1.58 25.26 0.70
N THR A 10 -2.00 25.77 1.85
CA THR A 10 -1.38 25.56 3.15
C THR A 10 -2.44 25.01 4.10
N TRP A 11 -2.07 24.03 4.92
CA TRP A 11 -3.00 23.25 5.73
C TRP A 11 -2.94 23.63 7.21
N ILE A 12 -4.12 23.78 7.81
CA ILE A 12 -4.36 23.97 9.25
C ILE A 12 -5.00 22.69 9.80
N PRO A 13 -4.22 21.82 10.46
CA PRO A 13 -4.69 20.50 10.92
C PRO A 13 -5.89 20.55 11.85
N GLU A 14 -5.92 21.54 12.75
CA GLU A 14 -6.89 21.66 13.84
C GLU A 14 -8.31 21.95 13.33
N ASN A 15 -8.40 22.52 12.12
CA ASN A 15 -9.67 22.78 11.45
C ASN A 15 -10.13 21.58 10.60
N CYS A 16 -9.29 20.58 10.38
CA CYS A 16 -9.55 19.53 9.41
C CYS A 16 -10.51 18.47 9.95
N THR A 17 -11.63 18.27 9.26
CA THR A 17 -12.61 17.23 9.62
C THR A 17 -12.32 15.86 8.99
N ALA A 18 -11.30 15.78 8.13
CA ALA A 18 -11.02 14.65 7.26
C ALA A 18 -12.23 14.23 6.39
N CYS A 19 -12.95 15.21 5.83
CA CYS A 19 -14.07 14.98 4.90
C CYS A 19 -13.62 14.37 3.56
N GLY A 20 -12.43 14.72 3.09
CA GLY A 20 -11.85 14.19 1.85
C GLY A 20 -12.16 14.94 0.57
N ASP A 21 -12.91 16.05 0.63
CA ASP A 21 -13.27 16.84 -0.55
C ASP A 21 -12.04 17.40 -1.27
N CYS A 22 -11.05 17.89 -0.51
CA CYS A 22 -9.86 18.52 -1.06
C CYS A 22 -9.03 17.57 -1.95
N TYR A 23 -8.84 16.32 -1.52
CA TYR A 23 -8.05 15.33 -2.25
C TYR A 23 -8.85 14.60 -3.32
N THR A 24 -10.19 14.57 -3.19
CA THR A 24 -11.09 14.02 -4.19
C THR A 24 -11.24 14.95 -5.38
N LEU A 25 -11.34 16.27 -5.14
CA LEU A 25 -11.47 17.25 -6.23
C LEU A 25 -10.15 17.62 -6.90
N CYS A 26 -9.00 17.32 -6.29
CA CYS A 26 -7.71 17.72 -6.82
C CYS A 26 -7.48 17.13 -8.22
N PRO A 27 -7.40 17.95 -9.28
CA PRO A 27 -7.25 17.47 -10.65
C PRO A 27 -5.85 16.92 -10.94
N ASP A 28 -4.88 17.13 -10.06
CA ASP A 28 -3.48 16.79 -10.30
C ASP A 28 -2.92 15.83 -9.25
N SER A 29 -3.79 15.13 -8.50
CA SER A 29 -3.40 14.16 -7.46
C SER A 29 -2.30 14.73 -6.56
N ALA A 30 -2.50 15.97 -6.12
CA ALA A 30 -1.44 16.81 -5.54
C ALA A 30 -1.61 17.11 -4.05
N ILE A 31 -2.64 16.55 -3.42
CA ILE A 31 -2.93 16.75 -1.99
C ILE A 31 -3.43 15.44 -1.38
N PRO A 32 -2.66 14.33 -1.42
CA PRO A 32 -3.13 13.08 -0.83
C PRO A 32 -3.43 13.22 0.66
N GLY A 33 -4.49 12.56 1.10
CA GLY A 33 -4.73 12.27 2.52
C GLY A 33 -4.10 10.95 2.93
N LEU A 34 -3.76 10.81 4.21
CA LEU A 34 -3.21 9.60 4.79
C LEU A 34 -3.63 9.46 6.25
N VAL A 35 -3.87 8.23 6.70
CA VAL A 35 -4.09 7.91 8.11
C VAL A 35 -3.09 6.87 8.56
N ASN A 36 -2.30 7.21 9.57
CA ASN A 36 -1.34 6.30 10.17
C ASN A 36 -1.55 6.22 11.68
N SER A 37 -1.30 5.05 12.25
CA SER A 37 -1.18 4.91 13.71
C SER A 37 0.03 5.68 14.23
N MET A 38 0.01 6.08 15.50
CA MET A 38 1.17 6.71 16.15
C MET A 38 2.42 5.84 16.05
N SER A 39 2.26 4.52 16.24
CA SER A 39 3.38 3.58 16.13
C SER A 39 3.98 3.54 14.72
N GLU A 40 3.16 3.59 13.65
CA GLU A 40 3.67 3.68 12.27
C GLU A 40 4.44 4.98 12.01
N VAL A 41 3.95 6.11 12.53
CA VAL A 41 4.64 7.41 12.44
C VAL A 41 5.99 7.36 13.16
N PHE A 42 6.01 6.82 14.38
CA PHE A 42 7.23 6.72 15.18
C PHE A 42 8.25 5.77 14.56
N GLU A 43 7.81 4.60 14.09
CA GLU A 43 8.69 3.64 13.41
C GLU A 43 9.24 4.19 12.09
N THR A 44 8.44 4.95 11.34
CA THR A 44 8.91 5.64 10.13
C THR A 44 9.99 6.67 10.47
N THR A 45 9.75 7.49 11.49
CA THR A 45 10.70 8.52 11.95
C THR A 45 12.02 7.90 12.40
N ILE A 46 11.96 6.84 13.21
CA ILE A 46 13.14 6.08 13.67
C ILE A 46 13.86 5.44 12.48
N GLY A 47 13.13 4.82 11.56
CA GLY A 47 13.70 4.21 10.36
C GLY A 47 14.46 5.21 9.48
N ARG A 48 13.99 6.45 9.37
CA ARG A 48 14.71 7.55 8.68
C ARG A 48 16.03 7.91 9.37
N ILE A 49 16.05 7.97 10.69
CA ILE A 49 17.27 8.22 11.50
C ILE A 49 18.29 7.11 11.24
N GLU A 50 17.87 5.84 11.35
CA GLU A 50 18.72 4.66 11.21
C GLU A 50 19.27 4.51 9.78
N LYS A 51 18.47 4.81 8.74
CA LYS A 51 18.92 4.85 7.34
C LYS A 51 20.04 5.87 7.09
N ASN A 52 20.07 6.95 7.86
CA ASN A 52 21.11 7.97 7.80
C ASN A 52 22.37 7.60 8.61
N GLY A 53 22.47 6.36 9.09
CA GLY A 53 23.65 5.84 9.79
C GLY A 53 23.74 6.25 11.26
N ARG A 54 22.70 6.87 11.82
CA ARG A 54 22.60 7.18 13.25
C ARG A 54 22.04 5.96 13.99
N ILE A 55 22.67 5.57 15.09
CA ILE A 55 22.27 4.39 15.87
C ILE A 55 21.36 4.84 17.02
N THR A 56 20.14 4.31 17.09
CA THR A 56 19.21 4.56 18.20
C THR A 56 19.22 3.39 19.19
N LYS A 57 19.66 3.63 20.43
CA LYS A 57 19.74 2.62 21.49
C LYS A 57 18.47 2.57 22.34
N HIS A 58 17.94 3.73 22.70
CA HIS A 58 16.86 3.87 23.70
C HIS A 58 15.53 4.27 23.07
N LEU A 59 15.58 4.97 21.93
CA LEU A 59 14.43 5.60 21.28
C LEU A 59 13.27 4.64 21.02
N ARG A 60 13.53 3.45 20.45
CA ARG A 60 12.50 2.42 20.18
C ARG A 60 11.74 1.97 21.44
N ARG A 61 12.36 2.04 22.63
CA ARG A 61 11.68 1.80 23.91
C ARG A 61 10.99 3.06 24.39
N ALA A 62 11.65 4.21 24.33
CA ALA A 62 11.14 5.48 24.84
C ALA A 62 9.87 5.94 24.12
N VAL A 63 9.76 5.75 22.81
CA VAL A 63 8.56 6.15 22.03
C VAL A 63 7.27 5.46 22.49
N ARG A 64 7.34 4.31 23.18
CA ARG A 64 6.15 3.68 23.79
C ARG A 64 5.64 4.46 25.00
N SER A 65 6.54 5.08 25.76
CA SER A 65 6.18 5.99 26.86
C SER A 65 5.62 7.30 26.30
N VAL A 66 6.27 7.85 25.27
CA VAL A 66 5.80 9.05 24.56
C VAL A 66 4.41 8.82 23.97
N GLU A 67 4.15 7.68 23.32
CA GLU A 67 2.83 7.36 22.76
C GLU A 67 1.75 7.41 23.83
N LYS A 68 2.01 6.80 25.00
CA LYS A 68 1.05 6.79 26.10
C LYS A 68 0.74 8.22 26.59
N LYS A 69 1.77 9.03 26.81
CA LYS A 69 1.62 10.42 27.27
C LYS A 69 0.92 11.30 26.23
N LEU A 70 1.32 11.18 24.96
CA LEU A 70 0.69 11.90 23.86
C LEU A 70 -0.81 11.59 23.77
N ARG A 71 -1.20 10.31 23.92
CA ARG A 71 -2.62 9.93 23.94
C ARG A 71 -3.36 10.56 25.12
N GLU A 72 -2.75 10.61 26.30
CA GLU A 72 -3.32 11.26 27.48
C GLU A 72 -3.52 12.77 27.25
N LEU A 73 -2.52 13.46 26.67
CA LEU A 73 -2.60 14.88 26.33
C LEU A 73 -3.68 15.18 25.27
N ILE A 74 -3.79 14.33 24.24
CA ILE A 74 -4.81 14.50 23.19
C ILE A 74 -6.24 14.39 23.73
N VAL A 75 -6.48 13.64 24.81
CA VAL A 75 -7.84 13.51 25.38
C VAL A 75 -8.37 14.87 25.86
N ASP A 76 -7.49 15.74 26.34
CA ASP A 76 -7.87 17.05 26.88
C ASP A 76 -8.19 18.06 25.77
N GLU A 77 -7.46 18.03 24.65
CA GLU A 77 -7.63 18.95 23.52
C GLU A 77 -8.53 18.42 22.39
N ALA A 78 -8.79 17.11 22.35
CA ALA A 78 -9.62 16.43 21.36
C ALA A 78 -9.25 16.80 19.91
N GLU A 79 -10.20 17.27 19.09
CA GLU A 79 -9.95 17.64 17.69
C GLU A 79 -9.20 18.96 17.52
N GLU A 80 -9.11 19.79 18.56
CA GLU A 80 -8.33 21.04 18.55
C GLU A 80 -6.84 20.78 18.86
N ALA A 81 -6.47 19.52 19.11
CA ALA A 81 -5.15 19.10 19.52
C ALA A 81 -4.08 19.45 18.47
N LYS A 82 -3.07 20.19 18.91
CA LYS A 82 -1.89 20.48 18.11
C LYS A 82 -0.85 19.38 18.30
N VAL A 83 -0.98 18.32 17.52
CA VAL A 83 -0.24 17.05 17.70
C VAL A 83 1.28 17.26 17.86
N ASN A 84 1.90 18.14 17.08
CA ASN A 84 3.35 18.39 17.16
C ASN A 84 3.76 19.06 18.49
N GLU A 85 2.95 20.02 18.99
CA GLU A 85 3.20 20.68 20.29
C GLU A 85 3.05 19.67 21.43
N LEU A 86 1.97 18.86 21.42
CA LEU A 86 1.74 17.81 22.41
C LEU A 86 2.77 16.68 22.35
N LEU A 87 3.30 16.37 21.17
CA LEU A 87 4.36 15.39 21.01
C LEU A 87 5.66 15.88 21.64
N ALA A 88 6.03 17.13 21.44
CA ALA A 88 7.19 17.75 22.09
C ALA A 88 7.02 17.77 23.62
N GLU A 89 5.81 18.06 24.12
CA GLU A 89 5.50 17.96 25.55
C GLU A 89 5.67 16.52 26.07
N ALA A 90 5.10 15.53 25.39
CA ALA A 90 5.24 14.12 25.76
C ALA A 90 6.69 13.64 25.76
N ILE A 91 7.52 14.10 24.80
CA ILE A 91 8.96 13.81 24.74
C ILE A 91 9.68 14.42 25.95
N ASN A 92 9.42 15.69 26.25
CA ASN A 92 10.00 16.38 27.40
C ASN A 92 9.65 15.69 28.71
N ASP A 93 8.38 15.31 28.89
CA ASP A 93 7.94 14.57 30.07
C ASP A 93 8.65 13.21 30.19
N THR A 94 8.84 12.48 29.09
CA THR A 94 9.61 11.22 29.10
C THR A 94 11.09 11.45 29.46
N LEU A 95 11.69 12.55 29.01
CA LEU A 95 13.06 12.93 29.36
C LEU A 95 13.21 13.36 30.83
N THR A 96 12.22 14.02 31.42
CA THR A 96 12.27 14.41 32.84
C THR A 96 12.26 13.21 33.78
N GLU A 97 11.52 12.15 33.43
CA GLU A 97 11.44 10.89 34.17
C GLU A 97 12.66 9.97 33.98
N THR A 98 13.51 10.26 32.99
CA THR A 98 14.73 9.51 32.72
C THR A 98 15.91 10.15 33.45
N GLU A 99 16.73 9.33 34.12
CA GLU A 99 17.87 9.77 34.94
C GLU A 99 19.21 9.20 34.44
N GLY A 100 20.31 9.85 34.84
CA GLY A 100 21.67 9.35 34.61
C GLY A 100 22.18 9.48 33.17
N GLU A 101 23.12 8.61 32.80
CA GLU A 101 23.78 8.61 31.48
C GLU A 101 22.80 8.29 30.34
N GLU A 102 21.78 7.46 30.60
CA GLU A 102 20.68 7.14 29.67
C GLU A 102 19.93 8.40 29.22
N LYS A 103 19.73 9.38 30.12
CA LYS A 103 19.04 10.63 29.80
C LYS A 103 19.75 11.43 28.71
N ASN A 104 21.08 11.53 28.77
CA ASN A 104 21.85 12.32 27.81
C ASN A 104 21.87 11.68 26.42
N GLU A 105 22.02 10.35 26.37
CA GLU A 105 21.94 9.60 25.11
C GLU A 105 20.52 9.71 24.52
N LEU A 106 19.49 9.53 25.34
CA LEU A 106 18.09 9.59 24.90
C LEU A 106 17.69 11.01 24.44
N ALA A 107 18.16 12.06 25.10
CA ALA A 107 17.92 13.44 24.67
C ALA A 107 18.48 13.67 23.26
N THR A 108 19.70 13.20 23.00
CA THR A 108 20.32 13.30 21.67
C THR A 108 19.52 12.50 20.62
N GLU A 109 19.03 11.31 20.99
CA GLU A 109 18.18 10.51 20.09
C GLU A 109 16.82 11.18 19.81
N PHE A 110 16.24 11.89 20.78
CA PHE A 110 15.02 12.67 20.56
C PHE A 110 15.27 13.94 19.74
N ASP A 111 16.42 14.60 19.87
CA ASP A 111 16.80 15.70 18.97
C ASP A 111 16.80 15.22 17.51
N TRP A 112 17.33 14.01 17.26
CA TRP A 112 17.29 13.40 15.92
C TRP A 112 15.89 12.99 15.49
N PHE A 113 15.04 12.61 16.44
CA PHE A 113 13.64 12.27 16.17
C PHE A 113 12.85 13.50 15.73
N GLU A 114 12.97 14.62 16.46
CA GLU A 114 12.35 15.89 16.11
C GLU A 114 12.90 16.44 14.79
N GLU A 115 14.22 16.35 14.55
CA GLU A 115 14.85 16.72 13.27
C GLU A 115 14.31 15.89 12.09
N SER A 116 14.13 14.58 12.30
CA SER A 116 13.67 13.64 11.27
C SER A 116 12.18 13.79 10.95
N LEU A 117 11.36 14.11 11.97
CA LEU A 117 9.93 14.40 11.84
C LEU A 117 9.69 15.76 11.16
N GLY A 118 10.52 16.75 11.51
CA GLY A 118 10.42 18.12 10.99
C GLY A 118 9.08 18.78 11.29
N ASP A 119 8.64 19.62 10.36
CA ASP A 119 7.38 20.38 10.47
C ASP A 119 6.15 19.59 9.97
N PHE A 120 6.31 18.28 9.71
CA PHE A 120 5.21 17.47 9.19
C PHE A 120 4.06 17.42 10.18
N LYS A 121 2.87 17.83 9.73
CA LYS A 121 1.72 18.02 10.61
C LYS A 121 0.77 16.83 10.62
N PHE A 122 0.11 16.65 11.75
CA PHE A 122 -0.97 15.69 11.93
C PHE A 122 -2.20 16.35 12.55
N ALA A 123 -3.37 15.82 12.21
CA ALA A 123 -4.66 16.22 12.75
C ALA A 123 -5.29 15.08 13.56
N ILE A 124 -5.92 15.44 14.66
CA ILE A 124 -6.86 14.57 15.39
C ILE A 124 -8.24 14.80 14.81
N THR A 125 -8.84 13.75 14.24
CA THR A 125 -10.13 13.86 13.57
C THR A 125 -11.12 12.85 14.13
N LYS A 126 -12.40 13.24 14.19
CA LYS A 126 -13.48 12.37 14.69
C LYS A 126 -13.50 10.97 14.06
N PRO A 127 -13.47 10.80 12.72
CA PRO A 127 -13.59 9.49 12.11
C PRO A 127 -12.39 8.57 12.36
N TYR A 128 -11.17 9.13 12.46
CA TYR A 128 -9.95 8.35 12.54
C TYR A 128 -9.35 8.24 13.93
N TYR A 129 -9.67 9.15 14.84
CA TYR A 129 -9.17 9.15 16.20
C TYR A 129 -10.29 8.97 17.23
N SER A 130 -11.10 10.00 17.46
CA SER A 130 -12.02 10.06 18.61
C SER A 130 -13.08 8.97 18.61
N ASN A 131 -13.68 8.67 17.45
CA ASN A 131 -14.68 7.59 17.34
C ASN A 131 -14.04 6.21 17.53
N ARG A 132 -12.78 6.05 17.12
CA ARG A 132 -12.04 4.80 17.27
C ARG A 132 -11.64 4.58 18.72
N GLU A 133 -11.05 5.57 19.38
CA GLU A 133 -10.69 5.51 20.81
C GLU A 133 -11.89 5.22 21.71
N LYS A 134 -13.08 5.74 21.36
CA LYS A 134 -14.33 5.41 22.06
C LYS A 134 -14.74 3.95 21.92
N ARG A 135 -14.44 3.31 20.79
CA ARG A 135 -14.78 1.91 20.53
C ARG A 135 -13.73 0.97 21.12
N ASP A 136 -12.48 1.21 20.76
CA ASP A 136 -11.33 0.40 21.13
C ASP A 136 -10.18 1.32 21.58
N LYS A 137 -9.72 1.17 22.83
CA LYS A 137 -8.62 2.00 23.36
C LYS A 137 -7.34 1.82 22.54
N ASN A 138 -6.61 2.91 22.33
CA ASN A 138 -5.36 3.01 21.57
C ASN A 138 -5.50 2.71 20.06
N SER A 139 -6.73 2.73 19.52
CA SER A 139 -6.99 2.44 18.11
C SER A 139 -7.08 3.67 17.21
N GLY A 140 -6.89 4.88 17.78
CA GLY A 140 -6.90 6.14 17.05
C GLY A 140 -5.70 6.30 16.12
N GLY A 141 -5.97 6.79 14.90
CA GLY A 141 -4.98 7.14 13.88
C GLY A 141 -4.85 8.65 13.72
N LEU A 142 -3.65 9.08 13.34
CA LEU A 142 -3.31 10.45 13.00
C LEU A 142 -3.62 10.69 11.51
N PHE A 143 -4.40 11.72 11.21
CA PHE A 143 -4.70 12.11 9.84
C PHE A 143 -3.69 13.14 9.35
N SER A 144 -3.28 13.06 8.09
CA SER A 144 -2.47 14.08 7.43
C SER A 144 -2.96 14.32 6.01
N ILE A 145 -2.78 15.55 5.51
CA ILE A 145 -2.74 15.83 4.08
C ILE A 145 -1.43 16.52 3.76
N THR A 146 -0.86 16.21 2.59
CA THR A 146 0.44 16.74 2.19
C THR A 146 0.37 17.24 0.76
N ILE A 147 0.96 18.41 0.50
CA ILE A 147 0.95 18.97 -0.86
C ILE A 147 2.15 18.43 -1.63
N ASN A 148 1.90 17.73 -2.74
CA ASN A 148 2.95 17.31 -3.65
C ASN A 148 3.45 18.54 -4.46
N PRO A 149 4.68 19.03 -4.24
CA PRO A 149 5.19 20.20 -4.95
C PRO A 149 5.44 19.93 -6.44
N TYR A 150 5.57 18.66 -6.82
CA TYR A 150 5.90 18.26 -8.18
C TYR A 150 4.66 18.27 -9.08
N THR A 151 3.48 17.94 -8.57
CA THR A 151 2.24 17.86 -9.34
C THR A 151 1.28 19.03 -9.10
N CYS A 152 1.30 19.67 -7.92
CA CYS A 152 0.43 20.79 -7.61
C CYS A 152 0.67 21.98 -8.55
N LYS A 153 -0.37 22.39 -9.28
CA LYS A 153 -0.31 23.53 -10.20
C LYS A 153 -0.84 24.84 -9.63
N GLY A 154 -1.40 24.81 -8.42
CA GLY A 154 -1.91 26.00 -7.74
C GLY A 154 -3.27 26.49 -8.23
N CYS A 155 -4.19 25.59 -8.61
CA CYS A 155 -5.55 25.96 -9.02
C CYS A 155 -6.46 26.40 -7.85
N MET A 156 -6.10 26.06 -6.61
CA MET A 156 -6.87 26.38 -5.38
C MET A 156 -8.27 25.77 -5.30
N GLU A 157 -8.62 24.78 -6.12
CA GLU A 157 -9.90 24.05 -6.00
C GLU A 157 -10.04 23.38 -4.62
N CYS A 158 -8.95 22.82 -4.09
CA CYS A 158 -8.89 22.24 -2.75
C CYS A 158 -9.15 23.26 -1.63
N VAL A 159 -8.75 24.52 -1.82
CA VAL A 159 -9.06 25.62 -0.89
C VAL A 159 -10.53 26.01 -1.02
N THR A 160 -11.02 26.12 -2.26
CA THR A 160 -12.39 26.56 -2.57
C THR A 160 -13.46 25.60 -2.04
N VAL A 161 -13.20 24.29 -2.04
CA VAL A 161 -14.13 23.28 -1.50
C VAL A 161 -14.03 23.11 0.02
N CYS A 162 -13.02 23.69 0.67
CA CYS A 162 -12.81 23.46 2.11
C CYS A 162 -13.72 24.36 2.94
N ASP A 163 -14.92 23.87 3.27
CA ASP A 163 -15.89 24.60 4.11
C ASP A 163 -15.42 24.79 5.57
N ASP A 164 -14.49 23.94 6.03
CA ASP A 164 -13.98 23.96 7.41
C ASP A 164 -12.85 24.98 7.64
N ASN A 165 -12.44 25.75 6.62
CA ASN A 165 -11.29 26.66 6.70
C ASN A 165 -9.99 25.95 7.14
N ALA A 166 -9.80 24.71 6.71
CA ALA A 166 -8.56 23.96 6.95
C ALA A 166 -7.49 24.24 5.89
N LEU A 167 -7.83 24.89 4.77
CA LEU A 167 -6.93 25.15 3.66
C LEU A 167 -6.97 26.61 3.24
N PHE A 168 -5.81 27.22 2.98
CA PHE A 168 -5.69 28.59 2.49
C PHE A 168 -4.63 28.70 1.39
N ALA A 169 -4.74 29.73 0.55
CA ALA A 169 -3.71 30.05 -0.42
C ALA A 169 -2.54 30.79 0.26
N GLU A 170 -1.33 30.27 0.11
CA GLU A 170 -0.07 30.88 0.54
C GLU A 170 0.79 31.21 -0.67
N ARG A 171 1.43 32.38 -0.66
CA ARG A 171 2.34 32.78 -1.74
C ARG A 171 3.57 31.87 -1.74
N GLN A 172 3.87 31.29 -2.89
CA GLN A 172 5.05 30.45 -3.04
C GLN A 172 6.34 31.28 -2.93
N THR A 173 7.24 30.86 -2.05
CA THR A 173 8.61 31.35 -1.93
C THR A 173 9.58 30.16 -2.01
N ASN A 174 10.89 30.42 -2.03
CA ASN A 174 11.87 29.33 -1.99
C ASN A 174 11.74 28.51 -0.70
N ASP A 175 11.48 29.18 0.43
CA ASP A 175 11.36 28.53 1.74
C ASP A 175 10.12 27.65 1.80
N THR A 176 8.97 28.12 1.28
CA THR A 176 7.75 27.30 1.27
C THR A 176 7.88 26.11 0.32
N VAL A 177 8.59 26.25 -0.80
CA VAL A 177 8.89 25.14 -1.71
C VAL A 177 9.74 24.08 -1.03
N GLU A 178 10.75 24.48 -0.26
CA GLU A 178 11.61 23.52 0.43
C GLU A 178 10.84 22.76 1.50
N ARG A 179 10.03 23.46 2.30
CA ARG A 179 9.10 22.82 3.25
C ARG A 179 8.21 21.79 2.57
N LEU A 180 7.59 22.14 1.44
CA LEU A 180 6.75 21.20 0.68
C LEU A 180 7.51 19.96 0.18
N ARG A 181 8.81 20.09 -0.14
CA ARG A 181 9.63 18.94 -0.54
C ARG A 181 9.94 18.04 0.64
N THR A 182 10.36 18.62 1.76
CA THR A 182 10.63 17.88 3.00
C THR A 182 9.38 17.14 3.47
N ASP A 183 8.22 17.83 3.49
CA ASP A 183 6.95 17.22 3.88
C ASP A 183 6.57 16.09 2.92
N TRP A 184 6.77 16.29 1.61
CA TRP A 184 6.49 15.27 0.61
C TRP A 184 7.40 14.04 0.73
N GLU A 185 8.68 14.24 1.01
CA GLU A 185 9.63 13.15 1.26
C GLU A 185 9.25 12.36 2.52
N TYR A 186 8.81 13.04 3.58
CA TYR A 186 8.31 12.36 4.78
C TYR A 186 7.01 11.60 4.49
N TRP A 187 6.07 12.22 3.76
CA TRP A 187 4.85 11.54 3.32
C TRP A 187 5.16 10.29 2.52
N LEU A 188 6.13 10.32 1.61
CA LEU A 188 6.52 9.15 0.80
C LEU A 188 7.00 7.98 1.68
N ASP A 189 7.74 8.26 2.76
CA ASP A 189 8.26 7.26 3.67
C ASP A 189 7.21 6.64 4.61
N LEU A 190 6.13 7.37 4.93
CA LEU A 190 5.02 6.82 5.72
C LEU A 190 4.37 5.63 4.99
N PRO A 191 3.86 4.61 5.69
CA PRO A 191 3.12 3.53 5.05
C PRO A 191 1.79 4.03 4.46
N THR A 192 1.20 3.27 3.53
CA THR A 192 -0.18 3.52 3.07
C THR A 192 -1.16 3.40 4.23
N THR A 193 -2.33 4.04 4.11
CA THR A 193 -3.39 3.92 5.13
C THR A 193 -3.76 2.46 5.34
N SER A 194 -3.65 1.98 6.58
CA SER A 194 -4.03 0.62 6.95
C SER A 194 -5.51 0.35 6.67
N LYS A 195 -5.84 -0.87 6.25
CA LYS A 195 -7.23 -1.31 5.99
C LYS A 195 -8.15 -1.13 7.19
N GLU A 196 -7.60 -1.11 8.40
CA GLU A 196 -8.39 -0.89 9.62
C GLU A 196 -9.00 0.50 9.72
N PHE A 197 -8.43 1.49 9.02
CA PHE A 197 -8.94 2.85 8.90
C PHE A 197 -9.88 3.01 7.69
N SER A 198 -10.09 1.97 6.88
CA SER A 198 -11.10 1.99 5.83
C SER A 198 -12.48 2.28 6.41
N ARG A 199 -13.21 3.16 5.75
CA ARG A 199 -14.61 3.49 6.08
C ARG A 199 -15.57 3.08 4.96
N ILE A 200 -15.11 2.18 4.10
CA ILE A 200 -15.90 1.55 3.04
C ILE A 200 -16.30 0.17 3.56
N ASP A 201 -17.59 -0.01 3.80
CA ASP A 201 -18.14 -1.29 4.27
C ASP A 201 -18.28 -2.27 3.10
N ASP A 202 -18.76 -1.78 1.96
CA ASP A 202 -18.91 -2.55 0.73
C ASP A 202 -18.70 -1.65 -0.49
N LEU A 203 -17.62 -1.89 -1.24
CA LEU A 203 -17.30 -1.10 -2.43
C LEU A 203 -18.19 -1.46 -3.63
N ASP A 204 -18.62 -2.72 -3.74
CA ASP A 204 -19.49 -3.19 -4.83
C ASP A 204 -20.90 -2.60 -4.71
N GLU A 205 -21.43 -2.56 -3.48
CA GLU A 205 -22.74 -1.99 -3.15
C GLU A 205 -22.71 -0.49 -2.84
N LYS A 206 -21.52 0.14 -2.90
CA LYS A 206 -21.31 1.58 -2.68
C LYS A 206 -21.72 2.04 -1.27
N ILE A 207 -21.42 1.21 -0.26
CA ILE A 207 -21.78 1.46 1.14
C ILE A 207 -20.56 1.98 1.90
N GLY A 208 -20.74 3.12 2.58
CA GLY A 208 -19.73 3.77 3.39
C GLY A 208 -19.20 5.07 2.78
N ALA A 209 -18.07 5.54 3.29
CA ALA A 209 -17.38 6.76 2.85
C ALA A 209 -16.42 6.45 1.69
N LEU A 210 -16.92 6.50 0.46
CA LEU A 210 -16.21 6.02 -0.74
C LEU A 210 -14.95 6.84 -1.05
N GLU A 211 -14.97 8.14 -0.76
CA GLU A 211 -13.83 9.04 -0.89
C GLU A 211 -12.60 8.55 -0.11
N THR A 212 -12.79 7.74 0.93
CA THR A 212 -11.68 7.16 1.71
C THR A 212 -10.87 6.13 0.94
N LEU A 213 -11.34 5.66 -0.23
CA LEU A 213 -10.53 4.83 -1.13
C LEU A 213 -9.24 5.53 -1.56
N LEU A 214 -9.26 6.87 -1.59
CA LEU A 214 -8.13 7.72 -1.99
C LEU A 214 -7.12 7.95 -0.85
N LEU A 215 -7.38 7.44 0.36
CA LEU A 215 -6.39 7.42 1.44
C LEU A 215 -5.38 6.28 1.29
N ASP A 216 -5.67 5.32 0.41
CA ASP A 216 -4.70 4.31 0.01
C ASP A 216 -3.79 4.87 -1.09
N LYS A 217 -2.48 4.86 -0.85
CA LYS A 217 -1.48 5.40 -1.77
C LYS A 217 -1.49 4.71 -3.12
N HIS A 218 -1.82 3.44 -3.17
CA HIS A 218 -1.83 2.67 -4.40
C HIS A 218 -3.02 3.10 -5.29
N ASN A 219 -4.20 3.27 -4.70
CA ASN A 219 -5.36 3.83 -5.40
C ASN A 219 -5.15 5.30 -5.80
N TYR A 220 -4.61 6.12 -4.88
CA TYR A 220 -4.36 7.54 -5.13
C TYR A 220 -3.37 7.77 -6.27
N ASN A 221 -2.29 6.97 -6.33
CA ASN A 221 -1.28 7.05 -7.38
C ASN A 221 -1.59 6.15 -8.59
N SER A 222 -2.86 5.79 -8.80
CA SER A 222 -3.28 5.14 -10.07
C SER A 222 -3.14 6.07 -11.28
N MET A 223 -2.90 7.36 -11.06
CA MET A 223 -2.56 8.38 -12.07
C MET A 223 -1.50 9.33 -11.49
N ASP A 224 -0.31 9.38 -12.09
CA ASP A 224 0.88 10.06 -11.52
C ASP A 224 0.83 11.60 -11.68
N CYS A 225 -0.03 12.12 -12.56
CA CYS A 225 -0.20 13.56 -12.82
C CYS A 225 1.13 14.31 -13.12
N GLY A 226 1.17 15.63 -12.97
CA GLY A 226 2.35 16.45 -13.33
C GLY A 226 2.51 16.75 -14.83
N ASP A 227 1.51 16.39 -15.63
CA ASP A 227 1.42 16.65 -17.07
C ASP A 227 1.02 18.11 -17.43
N GLY A 228 0.97 18.38 -18.73
CA GLY A 228 0.66 19.70 -19.31
C GLY A 228 -0.82 20.10 -19.34
N ALA A 229 -1.74 19.39 -18.66
CA ALA A 229 -3.14 19.81 -18.61
C ALA A 229 -3.32 21.19 -17.95
N CYS A 230 -4.43 21.86 -18.28
CA CYS A 230 -4.82 23.14 -17.73
C CYS A 230 -4.91 23.12 -16.19
N LEU A 231 -4.69 24.28 -15.57
CA LEU A 231 -4.94 24.50 -14.14
C LEU A 231 -6.43 24.25 -13.86
N GLY A 232 -6.77 23.45 -12.85
CA GLY A 232 -8.17 23.20 -12.49
C GLY A 232 -8.93 22.33 -13.49
N CYS A 233 -8.24 21.46 -14.25
CA CYS A 233 -8.88 20.65 -15.28
C CYS A 233 -9.85 19.61 -14.70
N GLY A 234 -11.16 19.87 -14.80
CA GLY A 234 -12.20 18.95 -14.30
C GLY A 234 -12.21 17.57 -14.96
N GLU A 235 -11.73 17.44 -16.21
CA GLU A 235 -11.54 16.13 -16.85
C GLU A 235 -10.58 15.24 -16.06
N LYS A 236 -9.52 15.84 -15.49
CA LYS A 236 -8.54 15.08 -14.71
C LYS A 236 -9.08 14.63 -13.37
N THR A 237 -9.86 15.46 -12.68
CA THR A 237 -10.55 15.05 -11.44
C THR A 237 -11.43 13.83 -11.72
N ALA A 238 -12.23 13.87 -12.78
CA ALA A 238 -13.09 12.75 -13.16
C ALA A 238 -12.28 11.48 -13.49
N LEU A 239 -11.16 11.62 -14.22
CA LEU A 239 -10.29 10.49 -14.54
C LEU A 239 -9.55 9.93 -13.33
N HIS A 240 -9.03 10.77 -12.43
CA HIS A 240 -8.33 10.33 -11.23
C HIS A 240 -9.27 9.53 -10.31
N ILE A 241 -10.48 10.03 -10.08
CA ILE A 241 -11.51 9.30 -9.33
C ILE A 241 -11.87 7.98 -10.04
N PHE A 242 -12.05 8.01 -11.35
CA PHE A 242 -12.37 6.82 -12.13
C PHE A 242 -11.27 5.75 -12.02
N VAL A 243 -10.02 6.11 -12.30
CA VAL A 243 -8.90 5.16 -12.25
C VAL A 243 -8.64 4.67 -10.84
N GLY A 244 -8.74 5.53 -9.82
CA GLY A 244 -8.60 5.14 -8.42
C GLY A 244 -9.68 4.16 -7.98
N THR A 245 -10.93 4.39 -8.42
CA THR A 245 -12.05 3.48 -8.16
C THR A 245 -11.88 2.15 -8.88
N VAL A 246 -11.44 2.16 -10.15
CA VAL A 246 -11.18 0.92 -10.90
C VAL A 246 -10.04 0.12 -10.25
N THR A 247 -8.96 0.78 -9.83
CA THR A 247 -7.87 0.12 -9.11
C THR A 247 -8.36 -0.50 -7.81
N ALA A 248 -9.07 0.26 -6.96
CA ALA A 248 -9.62 -0.23 -5.70
C ALA A 248 -10.52 -1.46 -5.87
N LEU A 249 -11.43 -1.41 -6.87
CA LEU A 249 -12.40 -2.47 -7.12
C LEU A 249 -11.77 -3.70 -7.80
N MET A 250 -11.00 -3.50 -8.86
CA MET A 250 -10.51 -4.58 -9.69
C MET A 250 -9.35 -5.33 -9.06
N GLN A 251 -8.46 -4.66 -8.32
CA GLN A 251 -7.31 -5.36 -7.74
C GLN A 251 -7.72 -6.37 -6.67
N GLN A 252 -8.76 -6.08 -5.86
CA GLN A 252 -9.27 -7.08 -4.91
C GLN A 252 -9.86 -8.31 -5.63
N ARG A 253 -10.55 -8.11 -6.75
CA ARG A 253 -11.06 -9.21 -7.58
C ARG A 253 -9.93 -10.03 -8.21
N VAL A 254 -8.84 -9.38 -8.61
CA VAL A 254 -7.64 -10.05 -9.13
C VAL A 254 -6.99 -10.91 -8.05
N VAL A 255 -6.86 -10.41 -6.81
CA VAL A 255 -6.36 -11.21 -5.68
C VAL A 255 -7.21 -12.46 -5.49
N GLY A 256 -8.55 -12.32 -5.49
CA GLY A 256 -9.46 -13.47 -5.42
C GLY A 256 -9.30 -14.45 -6.59
N HIS A 257 -9.08 -13.94 -7.80
CA HIS A 257 -8.82 -14.77 -8.97
C HIS A 257 -7.50 -15.54 -8.87
N VAL A 258 -6.42 -14.90 -8.42
CA VAL A 258 -5.10 -15.53 -8.22
C VAL A 258 -5.19 -16.63 -7.17
N ASN A 259 -5.87 -16.39 -6.05
CA ASN A 259 -6.11 -17.42 -5.02
C ASN A 259 -6.86 -18.63 -5.59
N LYS A 260 -7.85 -18.40 -6.45
CA LYS A 260 -8.56 -19.48 -7.15
C LYS A 260 -7.64 -20.24 -8.11
N LEU A 261 -6.74 -19.56 -8.82
CA LEU A 261 -5.75 -20.20 -9.68
C LEU A 261 -4.81 -21.08 -8.87
N GLU A 262 -4.31 -20.59 -7.73
CA GLU A 262 -3.44 -21.35 -6.83
C GLU A 262 -4.12 -22.61 -6.29
N ASP A 263 -5.37 -22.50 -5.85
CA ASP A 263 -6.17 -23.65 -5.41
C ASP A 263 -6.39 -24.67 -6.53
N LEU A 264 -6.73 -24.22 -7.75
CA LEU A 264 -6.89 -25.11 -8.91
C LEU A 264 -5.58 -25.81 -9.29
N ILE A 265 -4.46 -25.08 -9.29
CA ILE A 265 -3.12 -25.63 -9.55
C ILE A 265 -2.82 -26.72 -8.51
N GLN A 266 -3.02 -26.43 -7.23
CA GLN A 266 -2.74 -27.37 -6.15
C GLN A 266 -3.62 -28.63 -6.24
N LYS A 267 -4.91 -28.47 -6.51
CA LYS A 267 -5.86 -29.59 -6.67
C LYS A 267 -5.53 -30.44 -7.88
N LEU A 268 -5.20 -29.83 -9.02
CA LEU A 268 -4.84 -30.56 -10.23
C LEU A 268 -3.49 -31.29 -10.07
N ASP A 269 -2.47 -30.63 -9.50
CA ASP A 269 -1.17 -31.25 -9.21
C ASP A 269 -1.33 -32.47 -8.28
N ASN A 270 -2.11 -32.32 -7.20
CA ASN A 270 -2.43 -33.42 -6.29
C ASN A 270 -3.20 -34.54 -7.00
N HIS A 271 -4.20 -34.20 -7.82
CA HIS A 271 -4.97 -35.20 -8.55
C HIS A 271 -4.09 -36.00 -9.51
N ILE A 272 -3.17 -35.33 -10.22
CA ILE A 272 -2.18 -35.97 -11.09
C ILE A 272 -1.28 -36.91 -10.28
N ARG A 273 -0.73 -36.45 -9.15
CA ARG A 273 0.12 -37.29 -8.27
C ARG A 273 -0.62 -38.53 -7.75
N VAL A 274 -1.86 -38.36 -7.29
CA VAL A 274 -2.68 -39.47 -6.78
C VAL A 274 -2.96 -40.47 -7.90
N LYS A 275 -3.34 -40.01 -9.09
CA LYS A 275 -3.57 -40.88 -10.25
C LYS A 275 -2.32 -41.64 -10.70
N LEU A 276 -1.16 -41.00 -10.66
CA LEU A 276 0.12 -41.67 -10.91
C LEU A 276 0.44 -42.70 -9.82
N ALA A 277 0.18 -42.37 -8.55
CA ALA A 277 0.39 -43.30 -7.44
C ALA A 277 -0.57 -44.50 -7.48
N GLU A 278 -1.82 -44.32 -7.90
CA GLU A 278 -2.81 -45.41 -8.10
C GLU A 278 -2.32 -46.47 -9.11
N THR A 279 -1.47 -46.08 -10.08
CA THR A 279 -0.87 -47.04 -11.02
C THR A 279 0.22 -47.90 -10.40
N VAL A 280 0.80 -47.48 -9.26
CA VAL A 280 1.78 -48.26 -8.50
C VAL A 280 1.04 -49.08 -7.45
N ASN A 281 0.91 -50.38 -7.67
CA ASN A 281 0.23 -51.27 -6.73
C ASN A 281 1.09 -51.53 -5.48
N LEU A 282 0.95 -50.69 -4.46
CA LEU A 282 1.60 -50.84 -3.15
C LEU A 282 0.74 -51.61 -2.13
N SER A 283 -0.37 -52.22 -2.56
CA SER A 283 -1.31 -52.88 -1.64
C SER A 283 -0.87 -54.28 -1.19
N ASP A 284 0.16 -54.85 -1.82
CA ASP A 284 0.78 -56.11 -1.44
C ASP A 284 2.05 -55.85 -0.59
N GLY A 285 1.87 -55.83 0.73
CA GLY A 285 2.95 -55.59 1.68
C GLY A 285 4.05 -56.65 1.66
N ASP A 286 3.74 -57.88 1.25
CA ASP A 286 4.71 -58.96 1.16
C ASP A 286 5.62 -58.77 -0.06
N ALA A 287 5.04 -58.37 -1.21
CA ALA A 287 5.79 -58.02 -2.41
C ALA A 287 6.72 -56.81 -2.19
N VAL A 288 6.25 -55.77 -1.48
CA VAL A 288 7.08 -54.60 -1.14
C VAL A 288 8.27 -55.00 -0.26
N ASN A 289 8.04 -55.82 0.77
CA ASN A 289 9.11 -56.28 1.66
C ASN A 289 10.14 -57.14 0.92
N GLN A 290 9.70 -57.95 -0.04
CA GLN A 290 10.60 -58.75 -0.88
C GLN A 290 11.50 -57.86 -1.75
N VAL A 291 10.95 -56.87 -2.45
CA VAL A 291 11.74 -55.96 -3.30
C VAL A 291 12.71 -55.12 -2.47
N VAL A 292 12.32 -54.71 -1.26
CA VAL A 292 13.20 -54.00 -0.32
C VAL A 292 14.34 -54.89 0.17
N ALA A 293 14.06 -56.16 0.50
CA ALA A 293 15.08 -57.13 0.89
C ALA A 293 16.05 -57.46 -0.26
N GLU A 294 15.57 -57.55 -1.49
CA GLU A 294 16.38 -57.79 -2.69
C GLU A 294 17.26 -56.58 -3.09
N THR A 295 16.96 -55.39 -2.53
CA THR A 295 17.72 -54.15 -2.75
C THR A 295 18.75 -53.88 -1.65
N GLU A 296 18.96 -54.81 -0.70
CA GLU A 296 19.99 -54.67 0.35
C GLU A 296 21.37 -54.33 -0.24
N GLY A 297 21.91 -53.16 0.13
CA GLY A 297 23.21 -52.66 -0.33
C GLY A 297 23.18 -51.79 -1.61
N LYS A 298 22.01 -51.43 -2.14
CA LYS A 298 21.83 -50.44 -3.23
C LYS A 298 20.78 -49.40 -2.85
N ASP A 299 20.86 -48.21 -3.46
CA ASP A 299 19.83 -47.18 -3.26
C ASP A 299 18.46 -47.64 -3.75
N LEU A 300 17.44 -47.53 -2.89
CA LEU A 300 16.06 -47.81 -3.24
C LEU A 300 15.47 -46.61 -3.99
N THR A 301 15.26 -46.75 -5.30
CA THR A 301 14.60 -45.75 -6.14
C THR A 301 13.20 -46.21 -6.55
N LEU A 302 12.30 -45.26 -6.83
CA LEU A 302 10.94 -45.56 -7.31
C LEU A 302 10.93 -46.43 -8.58
N SER A 303 11.92 -46.24 -9.47
CA SER A 303 12.06 -47.05 -10.68
C SER A 303 12.38 -48.53 -10.40
N ARG A 304 13.19 -48.81 -9.36
CA ARG A 304 13.52 -50.19 -8.95
C ARG A 304 12.37 -50.84 -8.20
N LEU A 305 11.72 -50.07 -7.31
CA LEU A 305 10.55 -50.54 -6.59
C LEU A 305 9.40 -50.88 -7.53
N SER A 306 9.10 -50.02 -8.52
CA SER A 306 8.08 -50.29 -9.55
C SER A 306 8.43 -51.52 -10.39
N ALA A 307 9.68 -51.65 -10.84
CA ALA A 307 10.10 -52.80 -11.66
C ALA A 307 9.96 -54.14 -10.92
N GLY A 308 10.26 -54.19 -9.62
CA GLY A 308 10.08 -55.40 -8.81
C GLY A 308 8.61 -55.73 -8.51
N LEU A 309 7.74 -54.72 -8.40
CA LEU A 309 6.30 -54.91 -8.16
C LEU A 309 5.53 -55.29 -9.45
N ASP A 310 6.01 -54.86 -10.61
CA ASP A 310 5.42 -55.18 -11.92
C ASP A 310 5.68 -56.65 -12.36
N GLU A 311 6.60 -57.38 -11.71
CA GLU A 311 6.97 -58.77 -12.08
C GLU A 311 5.92 -59.86 -11.74
N GLY A 312 4.70 -59.48 -11.32
CA GLY A 312 3.65 -60.46 -11.00
C GLY A 312 2.21 -59.95 -10.94
N THR A 313 1.95 -58.66 -11.19
CA THR A 313 0.59 -58.09 -11.20
C THR A 313 0.31 -57.34 -12.50
N ALA A 314 -0.95 -57.39 -12.96
CA ALA A 314 -1.38 -56.62 -14.13
C ALA A 314 -1.31 -55.13 -13.78
N SER A 315 -0.26 -54.44 -14.25
CA SER A 315 -0.14 -52.99 -14.10
C SER A 315 -1.33 -52.32 -14.79
N THR A 316 -1.99 -51.39 -14.08
CA THR A 316 -3.08 -50.62 -14.70
C THR A 316 -2.42 -49.64 -15.68
N PRO A 317 -2.69 -49.73 -16.98
CA PRO A 317 -2.01 -48.89 -17.96
C PRO A 317 -2.37 -47.43 -17.70
N LEU A 318 -1.33 -46.59 -17.63
CA LEU A 318 -1.49 -45.16 -17.49
C LEU A 318 -2.13 -44.58 -18.76
N ASP A 319 -3.22 -43.83 -18.58
CA ASP A 319 -3.86 -43.11 -19.67
C ASP A 319 -2.95 -41.96 -20.13
N ARG A 320 -2.25 -42.20 -21.24
CA ARG A 320 -1.29 -41.26 -21.83
C ARG A 320 -1.98 -40.00 -22.35
N GLU A 321 -3.18 -40.13 -22.89
CA GLU A 321 -3.92 -39.00 -23.43
C GLU A 321 -4.37 -38.08 -22.30
N TRP A 322 -4.94 -38.67 -21.25
CA TRP A 322 -5.29 -37.94 -20.04
C TRP A 322 -4.09 -37.29 -19.38
N LEU A 323 -2.95 -37.99 -19.21
CA LEU A 323 -1.78 -37.42 -18.55
C LEU A 323 -1.21 -36.24 -19.35
N THR A 324 -1.10 -36.38 -20.67
CA THR A 324 -0.60 -35.32 -21.54
C THR A 324 -1.51 -34.09 -21.45
N TRP A 325 -2.83 -34.30 -21.50
CA TRP A 325 -3.81 -33.25 -21.34
C TRP A 325 -3.73 -32.57 -19.96
N ALA A 326 -3.69 -33.36 -18.88
CA ALA A 326 -3.70 -32.86 -17.51
C ALA A 326 -2.43 -32.06 -17.18
N MET A 327 -1.26 -32.55 -17.61
CA MET A 327 0.01 -31.83 -17.50
C MET A 327 0.00 -30.54 -18.30
N GLY A 328 -0.49 -30.57 -19.55
CA GLY A 328 -0.63 -29.37 -20.37
C GLY A 328 -1.56 -28.32 -19.75
N LEU A 329 -2.69 -28.75 -19.15
CA LEU A 329 -3.60 -27.85 -18.43
C LEU A 329 -2.93 -27.27 -17.18
N LEU A 330 -2.19 -28.08 -16.42
CA LEU A 330 -1.44 -27.62 -15.25
C LEU A 330 -0.41 -26.56 -15.63
N ASP A 331 0.32 -26.77 -16.72
CA ASP A 331 1.29 -25.79 -17.23
C ASP A 331 0.62 -24.50 -17.67
N GLN A 332 -0.53 -24.57 -18.36
CA GLN A 332 -1.32 -23.39 -18.73
C GLN A 332 -1.82 -22.61 -17.50
N LEU A 333 -2.25 -23.31 -16.45
CA LEU A 333 -2.68 -22.65 -15.20
C LEU A 333 -1.50 -21.98 -14.49
N LYS A 334 -0.34 -22.65 -14.42
CA LYS A 334 0.89 -22.10 -13.85
C LYS A 334 1.37 -20.87 -14.63
N ASP A 335 1.35 -20.92 -15.96
CA ASP A 335 1.66 -19.80 -16.84
C ASP A 335 0.67 -18.64 -16.64
N LEU A 336 -0.63 -18.92 -16.53
CA LEU A 336 -1.63 -17.89 -16.25
C LEU A 336 -1.37 -17.20 -14.91
N ARG A 337 -1.13 -17.97 -13.84
CA ARG A 337 -0.76 -17.41 -12.53
C ARG A 337 0.51 -16.54 -12.65
N TRP A 338 1.53 -17.05 -13.33
CA TRP A 338 2.78 -16.33 -13.56
C TRP A 338 2.54 -14.99 -14.26
N LYS A 339 1.69 -14.93 -15.28
CA LYS A 339 1.30 -13.67 -15.96
C LYS A 339 0.62 -12.67 -15.04
N TYR A 340 -0.17 -13.13 -14.07
CA TYR A 340 -0.85 -12.25 -13.11
C TYR A 340 0.12 -11.67 -12.07
N VAL A 341 1.09 -12.45 -11.58
CA VAL A 341 1.90 -12.09 -10.41
C VAL A 341 3.30 -11.57 -10.78
N GLU A 342 3.92 -12.10 -11.84
CA GLU A 342 5.30 -11.80 -12.20
C GLU A 342 5.40 -11.22 -13.62
N GLY A 343 4.91 -11.96 -14.62
CA GLY A 343 4.97 -11.57 -16.03
C GLY A 343 6.38 -11.24 -16.54
N ILE A 344 6.46 -10.73 -17.76
CA ILE A 344 7.75 -10.39 -18.42
C ILE A 344 8.42 -9.18 -17.76
N THR A 345 7.62 -8.27 -17.19
CA THR A 345 8.10 -7.01 -16.60
C THR A 345 8.50 -7.15 -15.13
N GLY A 346 8.27 -8.32 -14.51
CA GLY A 346 8.41 -8.52 -13.06
C GLY A 346 7.32 -7.83 -12.22
N LYS A 347 6.31 -7.21 -12.85
CA LYS A 347 5.19 -6.51 -12.20
C LYS A 347 3.83 -7.21 -12.38
N GLY A 348 3.81 -8.37 -13.00
CA GLY A 348 2.60 -9.12 -13.29
C GLY A 348 1.69 -8.42 -14.31
N ARG A 349 0.38 -8.64 -14.17
CA ARG A 349 -0.65 -8.04 -15.02
C ARG A 349 -0.72 -6.54 -14.76
N SER A 350 -0.73 -5.72 -15.82
CA SER A 350 -1.07 -4.30 -15.70
C SER A 350 -2.46 -4.11 -15.10
N GLU A 351 -2.54 -3.24 -14.10
CA GLU A 351 -3.75 -3.03 -13.31
C GLU A 351 -4.91 -2.49 -14.14
N LEU A 352 -4.58 -1.62 -15.10
CA LEU A 352 -5.48 -0.98 -16.04
C LEU A 352 -4.85 -0.93 -17.44
N GLY A 353 -5.67 -0.70 -18.45
CA GLY A 353 -5.24 -0.18 -19.74
C GLY A 353 -6.29 0.79 -20.26
N ILE A 354 -5.86 1.89 -20.89
CA ILE A 354 -6.77 2.94 -21.37
C ILE A 354 -6.65 3.11 -22.89
N VAL A 355 -7.80 3.29 -23.53
CA VAL A 355 -7.90 3.72 -24.93
C VAL A 355 -8.55 5.10 -24.92
N ASN A 356 -7.78 6.14 -25.19
CA ASN A 356 -8.30 7.50 -25.28
C ASN A 356 -8.94 7.74 -26.65
N ALA A 357 -10.18 8.22 -26.65
CA ALA A 357 -10.76 8.91 -27.79
C ALA A 357 -10.23 10.35 -27.83
N THR A 358 -10.39 11.03 -28.97
CA THR A 358 -9.89 12.41 -29.16
C THR A 358 -10.43 13.36 -28.08
N GLY A 359 -9.52 14.08 -27.40
CA GLY A 359 -9.83 15.04 -26.33
C GLY A 359 -8.57 15.58 -25.64
N CYS A 360 -8.71 16.35 -24.56
CA CYS A 360 -7.55 16.87 -23.83
C CYS A 360 -6.70 15.72 -23.26
N THR A 361 -7.35 14.62 -22.85
CA THR A 361 -6.74 13.37 -22.37
C THR A 361 -5.74 12.75 -23.34
N SER A 362 -5.98 12.86 -24.66
CA SER A 362 -5.02 12.47 -25.69
C SER A 362 -3.79 13.37 -25.72
N VAL A 363 -3.96 14.67 -25.48
CA VAL A 363 -2.88 15.66 -25.57
C VAL A 363 -1.93 15.55 -24.39
N TRP A 364 -2.45 15.70 -23.16
CA TRP A 364 -1.60 15.59 -21.98
C TRP A 364 -1.15 14.14 -21.73
N GLY A 365 -1.94 13.15 -22.17
CA GLY A 365 -1.54 11.74 -22.16
C GLY A 365 -0.34 11.45 -23.06
N ALA A 366 -0.24 12.13 -24.21
CA ALA A 366 0.86 11.96 -25.17
C ALA A 366 2.14 12.73 -24.80
N THR A 367 2.17 13.45 -23.69
CA THR A 367 3.29 14.33 -23.33
C THR A 367 4.41 13.53 -22.65
N PHE A 368 5.36 12.98 -23.40
CA PHE A 368 6.56 12.34 -22.82
C PHE A 368 7.58 13.39 -22.32
N PRO A 369 8.24 13.19 -21.16
CA PRO A 369 8.14 12.06 -20.22
C PRO A 369 7.07 12.24 -19.14
N TYR A 370 6.19 13.23 -19.26
CA TYR A 370 5.22 13.63 -18.24
C TYR A 370 3.81 13.09 -18.50
N ASN A 371 3.68 11.86 -19.00
CA ASN A 371 2.36 11.25 -19.20
C ASN A 371 1.85 10.71 -17.85
N PRO A 372 0.58 10.94 -17.49
CA PRO A 372 0.09 10.60 -16.16
C PRO A 372 -0.42 9.16 -16.03
N TYR A 373 -0.33 8.35 -17.09
CA TYR A 373 -0.78 6.95 -17.10
C TYR A 373 0.39 6.01 -16.80
N PRO A 374 0.45 5.38 -15.62
CA PRO A 374 1.50 4.41 -15.27
C PRO A 374 1.30 3.02 -15.91
N PHE A 375 0.34 2.89 -16.82
CA PHE A 375 -0.09 1.64 -17.42
C PHE A 375 -0.20 1.76 -18.95
N PRO A 376 -0.30 0.62 -19.69
CA PRO A 376 -0.44 0.65 -21.14
C PRO A 376 -1.63 1.50 -21.57
N TRP A 377 -1.38 2.47 -22.43
CA TRP A 377 -2.42 3.32 -22.98
C TRP A 377 -2.20 3.52 -24.47
N THR A 378 -3.29 3.77 -25.19
CA THR A 378 -3.27 4.14 -26.60
C THR A 378 -4.26 5.27 -26.83
N SER A 379 -4.08 6.03 -27.90
CA SER A 379 -5.00 7.09 -28.29
C SER A 379 -5.34 6.96 -29.75
N HIS A 380 -6.63 7.12 -30.05
CA HIS A 380 -7.12 7.30 -31.41
C HIS A 380 -7.27 8.79 -31.70
N LEU A 381 -6.29 9.35 -32.40
CA LEU A 381 -6.44 10.63 -33.07
C LEU A 381 -7.03 10.29 -34.45
N PHE A 382 -8.30 10.65 -34.67
CA PHE A 382 -9.09 10.44 -35.91
C PHE A 382 -9.77 9.10 -36.07
#